data_AF-X1PX19-F1
#
_entry.id   AF-X1PX19-F1
#
_cell.length_a   1.000
_cell.length_b   1.000
_cell.length_c   1.000
_cell.angle_alpha   90.00
_cell.angle_beta   90.00
_cell.angle_gamma   90.00
#
_symmetry.space_group_name_H-M   'P 1'
#
loop_
_entity.id
_entity.type
_entity.pdbx_description
1 polymer ?
#
loop_
_entity_poly.entity_id
_entity_poly.type
_entity_poly.pdbx_seq_one_letter_code
_entity_poly.pdbx_strand_id
1 'polypeptide(L)'
;VTDWYRKYVGTEYEGGRMPWLYQHYAGHDNNRDWFMLNLAETKVVTKVMYHDWIPQIHIDQHEMGSSGARLWIPPFANPPNPNVHPLLWRGVALCGMNMAYDLQKNDFKGVHYGRSFAGWWDGACDNTPWFHNTICLLSEAAEVRVASPINIDAAEISKSYIEKSMQFPDPWPGGWWRLRDIVDYELTLSFSLVKTAYLHKEEFLYDFYKMCKDSIDKREEGQPYAFVIPKKQCDYPTTLRMLDILMSAGVEINQAKEDFIIGD
;
A
#
# COMPACT_ATOMS: atom_id res chain seq x y z
N VAL A 1 -15.63 -1.31 -16.34
CA VAL A 1 -16.51 -1.35 -15.15
C VAL A 1 -17.74 -0.46 -15.32
N THR A 2 -17.61 0.84 -15.60
CA THR A 2 -18.74 1.77 -15.72
C THR A 2 -19.79 1.35 -16.75
N ASP A 3 -19.38 0.95 -17.95
CA ASP A 3 -20.32 0.53 -18.99
C ASP A 3 -21.08 -0.74 -18.63
N TRP A 4 -20.42 -1.67 -17.92
CA TRP A 4 -21.05 -2.87 -17.37
C TRP A 4 -22.12 -2.48 -16.36
N TYR A 5 -21.79 -1.66 -15.37
CA TYR A 5 -22.74 -1.22 -14.36
C TYR A 5 -23.95 -0.50 -14.99
N ARG A 6 -23.71 0.46 -15.89
CA ARG A 6 -24.76 1.21 -16.58
C ARG A 6 -25.69 0.32 -17.42
N LYS A 7 -25.18 -0.78 -17.97
CA LYS A 7 -25.98 -1.73 -18.75
C LYS A 7 -26.95 -2.53 -17.89
N TYR A 8 -26.59 -2.82 -16.64
CA TYR A 8 -27.32 -3.76 -15.78
C TYR A 8 -27.98 -3.14 -14.55
N VAL A 9 -27.77 -1.85 -14.27
CA VAL A 9 -28.51 -1.13 -13.23
C VAL A 9 -30.02 -1.22 -13.49
N GLY A 10 -30.80 -1.55 -12.46
CA GLY A 10 -32.24 -1.80 -12.54
C GLY A 10 -32.62 -3.21 -13.04
N THR A 11 -31.65 -4.10 -13.29
CA THR A 11 -31.89 -5.49 -13.72
C THR A 11 -31.51 -6.50 -12.63
N GLU A 12 -31.83 -7.78 -12.83
CA GLU A 12 -31.40 -8.86 -11.92
C GLU A 12 -29.87 -9.00 -11.80
N TYR A 13 -29.11 -8.48 -12.77
CA TYR A 13 -27.65 -8.51 -12.81
C TYR A 13 -27.00 -7.25 -12.22
N GLU A 14 -27.78 -6.32 -11.68
CA GLU A 14 -27.28 -5.09 -11.06
C GLU A 14 -26.18 -5.42 -10.04
N GLY A 15 -25.04 -4.72 -10.07
CA GLY A 15 -23.94 -4.97 -9.15
C GLY A 15 -23.33 -6.38 -9.20
N GLY A 16 -23.62 -7.15 -10.25
CA GLY A 16 -23.03 -8.46 -10.51
C GLY A 16 -21.61 -8.36 -11.09
N ARG A 17 -20.86 -9.46 -10.97
CA ARG A 17 -19.49 -9.57 -11.50
C ARG A 17 -19.49 -9.47 -13.03
N MET A 18 -18.45 -8.84 -13.58
CA MET A 18 -18.21 -8.86 -15.02
C MET A 18 -17.86 -10.28 -15.48
N PRO A 19 -18.34 -10.74 -16.65
CA PRO A 19 -18.01 -12.06 -17.18
C PRO A 19 -16.64 -12.11 -17.88
N TRP A 20 -15.83 -11.06 -17.75
CA TRP A 20 -14.47 -10.97 -18.26
C TRP A 20 -13.50 -10.49 -17.17
N LEU A 21 -12.21 -10.72 -17.41
CA LEU A 21 -11.13 -10.30 -16.51
C LEU A 21 -10.99 -8.78 -16.46
N TYR A 22 -10.71 -8.23 -15.27
CA TYR A 22 -10.44 -6.81 -15.08
C TYR A 22 -9.20 -6.37 -15.87
N GLN A 23 -8.11 -7.13 -15.73
CA GLN A 23 -6.87 -7.00 -16.50
C GLN A 23 -6.68 -8.20 -17.42
N HIS A 24 -6.32 -7.96 -18.68
CA HIS A 24 -6.25 -9.01 -19.71
C HIS A 24 -5.25 -10.14 -19.36
N TYR A 25 -4.15 -9.81 -18.68
CA TYR A 25 -3.07 -10.75 -18.36
C TYR A 25 -2.97 -11.17 -16.88
N ALA A 26 -3.47 -10.35 -15.95
CA ALA A 26 -3.39 -10.63 -14.51
C ALA A 26 -4.75 -10.84 -13.82
N GLY A 27 -5.86 -10.69 -14.55
CA GLY A 27 -7.16 -10.79 -13.94
C GLY A 27 -7.40 -9.67 -12.94
N HIS A 28 -7.63 -10.03 -11.68
CA HIS A 28 -7.96 -9.06 -10.62
C HIS A 28 -6.72 -8.56 -9.86
N ASP A 29 -5.65 -9.34 -9.79
CA ASP A 29 -4.59 -9.10 -8.81
C ASP A 29 -3.33 -8.51 -9.44
N ASN A 30 -3.40 -7.22 -9.76
CA ASN A 30 -2.20 -6.44 -10.09
C ASN A 30 -1.40 -6.06 -8.83
N ASN A 31 -1.99 -6.14 -7.63
CA ASN A 31 -1.35 -5.76 -6.38
C ASN A 31 -0.46 -6.86 -5.77
N ARG A 32 -0.10 -7.87 -6.56
CA ARG A 32 0.96 -8.85 -6.27
C ARG A 32 2.12 -8.81 -7.26
N ASP A 33 2.10 -7.88 -8.20
CA ASP A 33 3.10 -7.81 -9.28
C ASP A 33 4.24 -6.81 -8.99
N TRP A 34 4.16 -6.02 -7.92
CA TRP A 34 5.07 -4.89 -7.66
C TRP A 34 6.54 -5.27 -7.43
N PHE A 35 6.82 -6.54 -7.10
CA PHE A 35 8.19 -7.05 -6.97
C PHE A 35 8.74 -7.69 -8.26
N MET A 36 7.86 -8.08 -9.20
CA MET A 36 8.25 -8.76 -10.45
C MET A 36 8.09 -7.90 -11.69
N LEU A 37 7.21 -6.90 -11.63
CA LEU A 37 6.94 -5.94 -12.69
C LEU A 37 6.63 -6.65 -14.02
N ASN A 38 5.72 -7.62 -14.03
CA ASN A 38 5.32 -8.27 -15.27
C ASN A 38 4.32 -7.41 -16.06
N LEU A 39 3.54 -6.57 -15.39
CA LEU A 39 2.48 -5.76 -15.98
C LEU A 39 3.00 -4.40 -16.45
N ALA A 40 2.31 -3.81 -17.43
CA ALA A 40 2.67 -2.48 -17.92
C ALA A 40 2.36 -1.40 -16.87
N GLU A 41 1.26 -1.58 -16.14
CA GLU A 41 0.77 -0.69 -15.10
C GLU A 41 1.78 -0.56 -13.95
N THR A 42 2.25 -1.69 -13.41
CA THR A 42 3.24 -1.70 -12.33
C THR A 42 4.56 -1.08 -12.82
N LYS A 43 5.06 -1.44 -14.01
CA LYS A 43 6.27 -0.83 -14.59
C LYS A 43 6.20 0.69 -14.69
N VAL A 44 5.07 1.24 -15.16
CA VAL A 44 4.92 2.69 -15.34
C VAL A 44 4.89 3.41 -13.99
N VAL A 45 4.17 2.87 -12.99
CA VAL A 45 4.13 3.51 -11.66
C VAL A 45 5.47 3.37 -10.94
N THR A 46 6.12 2.20 -11.00
CA THR A 46 7.47 1.97 -10.47
C THR A 46 8.48 2.94 -11.06
N LYS A 47 8.43 3.21 -12.37
CA LYS A 47 9.29 4.22 -13.01
C LYS A 47 9.10 5.60 -12.37
N VAL A 48 7.85 6.00 -12.14
CA VAL A 48 7.57 7.27 -11.47
C VAL A 48 8.15 7.28 -10.06
N MET A 49 7.85 6.26 -9.24
CA MET A 49 8.24 6.24 -7.82
C MET A 49 9.75 6.12 -7.58
N TYR A 50 10.49 5.44 -8.46
CA TYR A 50 11.90 5.11 -8.19
C TYR A 50 12.89 5.80 -9.12
N HIS A 51 12.44 6.44 -10.21
CA HIS A 51 13.33 7.11 -11.16
C HIS A 51 12.95 8.57 -11.43
N ASP A 52 11.66 8.87 -11.62
CA ASP A 52 11.24 10.23 -11.99
C ASP A 52 10.99 11.12 -10.76
N TRP A 53 10.38 10.56 -9.70
CA TRP A 53 10.06 11.28 -8.47
C TRP A 53 10.07 10.31 -7.28
N ILE A 54 11.10 10.39 -6.44
CA ILE A 54 11.23 9.58 -5.22
C ILE A 54 10.33 10.18 -4.13
N PRO A 55 9.18 9.56 -3.80
CA PRO A 55 8.20 10.15 -2.91
C PRO A 55 8.59 9.92 -1.44
N GLN A 56 8.24 10.86 -0.56
CA GLN A 56 8.37 10.67 0.89
C GLN A 56 7.13 9.99 1.48
N ILE A 57 5.97 10.16 0.84
CA ILE A 57 4.68 9.60 1.26
C ILE A 57 3.96 9.05 0.03
N HIS A 58 3.38 7.86 0.14
CA HIS A 58 2.53 7.24 -0.87
C HIS A 58 1.32 6.59 -0.19
N ILE A 59 0.15 6.64 -0.83
CA ILE A 59 -1.06 5.98 -0.36
C ILE A 59 -1.65 5.14 -1.49
N ASP A 60 -1.96 3.90 -1.17
CA ASP A 60 -2.65 2.94 -2.03
C ASP A 60 -4.08 2.77 -1.50
N GLN A 61 -5.09 3.13 -2.30
CA GLN A 61 -6.49 3.17 -1.88
C GLN A 61 -7.25 1.98 -2.46
N HIS A 62 -7.86 1.18 -1.58
CA HIS A 62 -8.55 -0.07 -1.91
C HIS A 62 -9.98 -0.11 -1.37
N GLU A 63 -10.71 -1.12 -1.84
CA GLU A 63 -11.96 -1.55 -1.23
C GLU A 63 -11.80 -2.99 -0.68
N MET A 64 -12.45 -3.25 0.45
CA MET A 64 -12.52 -4.55 1.12
C MET A 64 -13.96 -5.04 1.25
N GLY A 65 -14.15 -6.26 1.76
CA GLY A 65 -15.46 -6.85 1.96
C GLY A 65 -16.45 -5.96 2.75
N SER A 66 -17.70 -5.99 2.34
CA SER A 66 -18.74 -5.05 2.78
C SER A 66 -19.28 -5.25 4.20
N SER A 67 -18.96 -6.35 4.88
CA SER A 67 -19.54 -6.72 6.19
C SER A 67 -18.71 -6.29 7.41
N GLY A 68 -17.58 -5.60 7.19
CA GLY A 68 -16.62 -5.26 8.23
C GLY A 68 -16.70 -3.82 8.77
N ALA A 69 -15.56 -3.28 9.17
CA ALA A 69 -15.37 -1.84 9.35
C ALA A 69 -15.73 -1.09 8.05
N ARG A 70 -16.05 0.21 8.11
CA ARG A 70 -16.31 1.02 6.90
C ARG A 70 -15.03 1.47 6.23
N LEU A 71 -13.96 1.61 7.00
CA LEU A 71 -12.65 1.96 6.50
C LEU A 71 -11.60 1.35 7.41
N TRP A 72 -10.57 0.75 6.82
CA TRP A 72 -9.32 0.45 7.51
C TRP A 72 -8.23 1.40 7.05
N ILE A 73 -7.41 1.87 7.99
CA ILE A 73 -6.21 2.69 7.75
C ILE A 73 -5.07 2.24 8.67
N PRO A 74 -3.79 2.51 8.34
CA PRO A 74 -2.68 2.21 9.23
C PRO A 74 -2.76 3.02 10.53
N PRO A 75 -2.07 2.62 11.62
CA PRO A 75 -0.95 1.68 11.70
C PRO A 75 -1.24 0.22 11.29
N PHE A 76 -0.26 -0.41 10.64
CA PHE A 76 -0.26 -1.83 10.29
C PHE A 76 -0.20 -2.73 11.53
N ALA A 77 -0.60 -4.01 11.37
CA ALA A 77 -0.48 -5.02 12.42
C ALA A 77 0.95 -5.54 12.57
N ASN A 78 1.21 -6.21 13.70
CA ASN A 78 2.48 -6.90 13.94
C ASN A 78 2.62 -8.17 13.08
N PRO A 79 3.85 -8.63 12.82
CA PRO A 79 5.13 -7.96 13.12
C PRO A 79 5.53 -6.93 12.05
N PRO A 80 6.36 -5.93 12.41
CA PRO A 80 7.03 -5.09 11.42
C PRO A 80 8.16 -5.87 10.71
N ASN A 81 8.44 -5.53 9.45
CA ASN A 81 9.57 -6.06 8.70
C ASN A 81 10.89 -5.54 9.32
N PRO A 82 11.82 -6.42 9.72
CA PRO A 82 13.07 -6.04 10.38
C PRO A 82 14.04 -5.31 9.44
N ASN A 83 13.86 -5.43 8.12
CA ASN A 83 14.69 -4.76 7.12
C ASN A 83 14.22 -3.33 6.82
N VAL A 84 13.07 -2.91 7.37
CA VAL A 84 12.52 -1.56 7.19
C VAL A 84 12.92 -0.67 8.36
N HIS A 85 13.40 0.54 8.05
CA HIS A 85 13.89 1.47 9.07
C HIS A 85 12.78 1.81 10.10
N PRO A 86 13.01 1.70 11.42
CA PRO A 86 11.96 1.87 12.43
C PRO A 86 11.24 3.22 12.44
N LEU A 87 11.92 4.29 11.98
CA LEU A 87 11.33 5.62 11.84
C LEU A 87 10.18 5.65 10.82
N LEU A 88 10.24 4.80 9.79
CA LEU A 88 9.17 4.67 8.79
C LEU A 88 7.86 4.25 9.47
N TRP A 89 7.89 3.25 10.36
CA TRP A 89 6.71 2.81 11.10
C TRP A 89 6.10 3.91 11.99
N ARG A 90 6.94 4.84 12.48
CA ARG A 90 6.47 6.02 13.22
C ARG A 90 5.86 7.06 12.28
N GLY A 91 6.42 7.25 11.09
CA GLY A 91 5.82 8.08 10.03
C GLY A 91 4.47 7.56 9.56
N VAL A 92 4.35 6.23 9.37
CA VAL A 92 3.08 5.55 9.06
C VAL A 92 2.05 5.82 10.16
N ALA A 93 2.45 5.66 11.43
CA ALA A 93 1.55 5.91 12.55
C ALA A 93 1.14 7.39 12.66
N LEU A 94 2.06 8.33 12.42
CA LEU A 94 1.77 9.76 12.39
C LEU A 94 0.69 10.08 11.34
N CYS A 95 0.87 9.60 10.12
CA CYS A 95 -0.07 9.84 9.02
C CYS A 95 -1.43 9.17 9.30
N GLY A 96 -1.41 7.88 9.65
CA GLY A 96 -2.63 7.11 9.90
C GLY A 96 -3.45 7.64 11.08
N MET A 97 -2.81 8.07 12.17
CA MET A 97 -3.54 8.62 13.32
C MET A 97 -4.10 10.03 13.05
N ASN A 98 -3.43 10.84 12.23
CA ASN A 98 -4.01 12.12 11.78
C ASN A 98 -5.24 11.90 10.89
N MET A 99 -5.20 10.91 9.99
CA MET A 99 -6.37 10.52 9.19
C MET A 99 -7.52 10.06 10.09
N ALA A 100 -7.24 9.15 11.03
CA ALA A 100 -8.25 8.64 11.96
C ALA A 100 -8.91 9.77 12.77
N TYR A 101 -8.10 10.72 13.24
CA TYR A 101 -8.56 11.89 13.97
C TYR A 101 -9.45 12.79 13.10
N ASP A 102 -9.01 13.16 11.90
CA ASP A 102 -9.79 14.03 11.01
C ASP A 102 -11.06 13.33 10.51
N LEU A 103 -11.05 12.01 10.30
CA LEU A 103 -12.26 11.23 9.99
C LEU A 103 -13.26 11.28 11.15
N GLN A 104 -12.82 10.98 12.37
CA GLN A 104 -13.70 11.04 13.55
C GLN A 104 -14.23 12.46 13.79
N LYS A 105 -13.42 13.49 13.53
CA LYS A 105 -13.81 14.90 13.63
C LYS A 105 -14.89 15.30 12.62
N ASN A 106 -14.98 14.61 11.48
CA ASN A 106 -16.02 14.79 10.48
C ASN A 106 -17.16 13.76 10.63
N ASP A 107 -17.35 13.22 11.84
CA ASP A 107 -18.44 12.31 12.21
C ASP A 107 -18.45 10.97 11.46
N PHE A 108 -17.35 10.60 10.81
CA PHE A 108 -17.21 9.31 10.16
C PHE A 108 -17.04 8.19 11.21
N LYS A 109 -17.77 7.09 11.00
CA LYS A 109 -17.80 5.92 11.90
C LYS A 109 -17.24 4.67 11.25
N GLY A 110 -16.94 3.67 12.05
CA GLY A 110 -16.46 2.39 11.56
C GLY A 110 -15.06 2.49 10.93
N VAL A 111 -14.23 3.41 11.42
CA VAL A 111 -12.81 3.51 11.03
C VAL A 111 -11.99 2.65 11.98
N HIS A 112 -11.30 1.65 11.44
CA HIS A 112 -10.48 0.70 12.19
C HIS A 112 -9.01 0.84 11.79
N TYR A 113 -8.09 0.52 12.70
CA TYR A 113 -6.68 0.36 12.37
C TYR A 113 -6.07 -0.84 13.11
N GLY A 114 -4.90 -1.33 12.67
CA GLY A 114 -4.31 -2.55 13.22
C GLY A 114 -5.19 -3.79 12.98
N ARG A 115 -4.91 -4.89 13.69
CA ARG A 115 -5.56 -6.23 13.59
C ARG A 115 -5.39 -6.96 12.24
N SER A 116 -5.44 -6.24 11.13
CA SER A 116 -5.25 -6.70 9.76
C SER A 116 -3.98 -6.10 9.16
N PHE A 117 -3.50 -6.69 8.06
CA PHE A 117 -2.33 -6.25 7.29
C PHE A 117 -1.06 -6.10 8.15
N ALA A 118 -0.34 -7.21 8.33
CA ALA A 118 0.94 -7.18 9.02
C ALA A 118 1.95 -6.34 8.22
N GLY A 119 2.76 -5.52 8.92
CA GLY A 119 3.85 -4.76 8.34
C GLY A 119 5.03 -5.62 7.85
N TRP A 120 4.78 -6.85 7.40
CA TRP A 120 5.75 -7.87 7.02
C TRP A 120 5.67 -8.27 5.54
N TRP A 121 4.50 -8.16 4.91
CA TRP A 121 4.35 -8.55 3.50
C TRP A 121 5.12 -7.58 2.59
N ASP A 122 5.75 -8.04 1.50
CA ASP A 122 6.69 -7.21 0.71
C ASP A 122 6.33 -7.11 -0.80
N GLY A 123 5.18 -7.63 -1.22
CA GLY A 123 4.88 -7.82 -2.66
C GLY A 123 3.85 -6.87 -3.29
N ALA A 124 3.33 -5.90 -2.53
CA ALA A 124 2.24 -5.01 -2.95
C ALA A 124 2.70 -3.55 -3.13
N CYS A 125 1.86 -2.71 -3.75
CA CYS A 125 2.13 -1.30 -4.03
C CYS A 125 2.41 -0.51 -2.75
N ASP A 126 1.66 -0.79 -1.69
CA ASP A 126 1.77 -0.16 -0.38
C ASP A 126 3.01 -0.63 0.41
N ASN A 127 3.71 -1.68 -0.02
CA ASN A 127 4.77 -2.30 0.79
C ASN A 127 6.15 -2.22 0.12
N THR A 128 6.22 -2.38 -1.20
CA THR A 128 7.52 -2.31 -1.92
C THR A 128 8.27 -0.98 -1.71
N PRO A 129 7.63 0.20 -1.60
CA PRO A 129 8.38 1.44 -1.42
C PRO A 129 8.91 1.63 0.01
N TRP A 130 8.54 0.78 0.99
CA TRP A 130 9.16 0.81 2.32
C TRP A 130 10.68 0.59 2.26
N PHE A 131 11.14 -0.23 1.30
CA PHE A 131 12.56 -0.48 1.05
C PHE A 131 13.29 0.70 0.42
N HIS A 132 12.55 1.73 0.00
CA HIS A 132 13.06 3.01 -0.49
C HIS A 132 12.86 4.15 0.51
N ASN A 133 12.60 3.81 1.79
CA ASN A 133 12.35 4.78 2.86
C ASN A 133 11.14 5.70 2.63
N THR A 134 10.21 5.30 1.77
CA THR A 134 8.94 6.01 1.55
C THR A 134 7.89 5.56 2.56
N ILE A 135 7.20 6.53 3.19
CA ILE A 135 6.05 6.26 4.08
C ILE A 135 4.86 5.84 3.21
N CYS A 136 4.69 4.53 3.01
CA CYS A 136 3.54 3.99 2.31
C CYS A 136 2.40 3.61 3.25
N LEU A 137 1.18 3.91 2.80
CA LEU A 137 -0.07 3.76 3.52
C LEU A 137 -1.06 2.98 2.66
N LEU A 138 -1.98 2.30 3.32
CA LEU A 138 -3.08 1.55 2.69
C LEU A 138 -4.40 2.06 3.26
N SER A 139 -5.40 2.31 2.43
CA SER A 139 -6.80 2.42 2.87
C SER A 139 -7.62 1.29 2.28
N GLU A 140 -8.55 0.75 3.06
CA GLU A 140 -9.45 -0.33 2.62
C GLU A 140 -10.88 0.06 3.02
N ALA A 141 -11.63 0.65 2.09
CA ALA A 141 -13.01 1.05 2.31
C ALA A 141 -13.97 -0.14 2.11
N ALA A 142 -15.02 -0.26 2.91
CA ALA A 142 -16.02 -1.31 2.68
C ALA A 142 -16.67 -1.14 1.30
N GLU A 143 -16.71 -2.20 0.50
CA GLU A 143 -17.28 -2.15 -0.84
C GLU A 143 -18.80 -2.03 -0.83
N VAL A 144 -19.34 -1.55 -1.95
CA VAL A 144 -20.74 -1.73 -2.33
C VAL A 144 -20.84 -2.71 -3.49
N ARG A 145 -22.05 -2.97 -4.01
CA ARG A 145 -22.23 -3.83 -5.19
C ARG A 145 -21.89 -3.05 -6.47
N VAL A 146 -20.60 -2.88 -6.75
CA VAL A 146 -20.02 -2.06 -7.84
C VAL A 146 -20.31 -0.56 -7.69
N ALA A 147 -21.58 -0.18 -7.74
CA ALA A 147 -22.05 1.17 -7.42
C ALA A 147 -23.46 1.18 -6.80
N SER A 148 -24.11 0.01 -6.72
CA SER A 148 -25.43 -0.14 -6.11
C SER A 148 -25.30 -0.11 -4.59
N PRO A 149 -26.06 0.75 -3.90
CA PRO A 149 -26.12 0.77 -2.44
C PRO A 149 -26.47 -0.59 -1.85
N ILE A 150 -25.94 -0.84 -0.67
CA ILE A 150 -26.32 -1.98 0.17
C ILE A 150 -26.91 -1.46 1.48
N ASN A 151 -27.80 -2.25 2.08
CA ASN A 151 -28.30 -1.99 3.42
C ASN A 151 -27.97 -3.21 4.27
N ILE A 152 -27.24 -3.00 5.36
CA ILE A 152 -26.79 -4.07 6.26
C ILE A 152 -27.47 -3.86 7.60
N ASP A 153 -28.20 -4.87 8.07
CA ASP A 153 -28.82 -4.80 9.40
C ASP A 153 -27.74 -4.90 10.49
N ALA A 154 -27.92 -4.20 11.61
CA ALA A 154 -27.00 -4.26 12.74
C ALA A 154 -26.75 -5.70 13.24
N ALA A 155 -27.76 -6.58 13.13
CA ALA A 155 -27.67 -7.99 13.51
C ALA A 155 -26.79 -8.83 12.57
N GLU A 156 -26.54 -8.36 11.34
CA GLU A 156 -25.69 -9.04 10.35
C GLU A 156 -24.20 -8.70 10.53
N ILE A 157 -23.89 -7.68 11.32
CA ILE A 157 -22.51 -7.26 11.58
C ILE A 157 -21.89 -8.20 12.62
N SER A 158 -20.72 -8.76 12.28
CA SER A 158 -20.01 -9.66 13.21
C SER A 158 -19.71 -8.95 14.54
N LYS A 159 -19.73 -9.69 15.64
CA LYS A 159 -19.44 -9.17 16.99
C LYS A 159 -18.15 -8.33 17.06
N SER A 160 -17.14 -8.74 16.29
CA SER A 160 -15.83 -8.08 16.27
C SER A 160 -15.80 -6.73 15.54
N TYR A 161 -16.90 -6.34 14.88
CA TYR A 161 -17.10 -5.06 14.21
C TYR A 161 -18.20 -4.21 14.87
N ILE A 162 -18.65 -4.60 16.08
CA ILE A 162 -19.52 -3.80 16.95
C ILE A 162 -18.89 -3.54 18.32
N GLU A 163 -17.87 -4.30 18.71
CA GLU A 163 -17.14 -4.11 19.96
C GLU A 163 -16.20 -2.91 19.88
N LYS A 164 -16.35 -1.99 20.84
CA LYS A 164 -15.47 -0.82 20.95
C LYS A 164 -14.10 -1.21 21.47
N SER A 165 -13.07 -0.66 20.87
CA SER A 165 -11.69 -0.76 21.33
C SER A 165 -10.96 0.54 21.09
N MET A 166 -9.71 0.67 21.57
CA MET A 166 -8.89 1.83 21.24
C MET A 166 -8.59 1.91 19.74
N GLN A 167 -8.52 0.77 19.06
CA GLN A 167 -8.34 0.66 17.62
C GLN A 167 -9.64 0.87 16.82
N PHE A 168 -10.78 0.89 17.50
CA PHE A 168 -12.12 0.96 16.90
C PHE A 168 -13.13 1.63 17.85
N PRO A 169 -12.98 2.94 18.12
CA PRO A 169 -13.73 3.60 19.20
C PRO A 169 -15.21 3.87 18.86
N ASP A 170 -15.53 4.07 17.59
CA ASP A 170 -16.89 4.37 17.11
C ASP A 170 -17.32 3.43 15.96
N PRO A 171 -17.77 2.19 16.28
CA PRO A 171 -18.27 1.24 15.29
C PRO A 171 -19.44 1.79 14.48
N TRP A 172 -19.51 1.39 13.21
CA TRP A 172 -20.65 1.72 12.35
C TRP A 172 -21.87 0.87 12.76
N PRO A 173 -23.05 1.49 13.00
CA PRO A 173 -24.21 0.79 13.57
C PRO A 173 -25.00 -0.07 12.56
N GLY A 174 -24.57 -0.14 11.31
CA GLY A 174 -25.39 -0.68 10.22
C GLY A 174 -26.24 0.38 9.52
N GLY A 175 -26.95 -0.05 8.50
CA GLY A 175 -27.81 0.77 7.65
C GLY A 175 -27.31 0.85 6.22
N TRP A 176 -27.71 1.91 5.53
CA TRP A 176 -27.34 2.14 4.15
C TRP A 176 -25.86 2.50 4.02
N TRP A 177 -25.20 1.84 3.06
CA TRP A 177 -23.86 2.13 2.61
C TRP A 177 -23.86 2.31 1.08
N ARG A 178 -23.32 3.43 0.62
CA ARG A 178 -23.39 3.90 -0.78
C ARG A 178 -22.00 4.17 -1.31
N LEU A 179 -21.86 4.15 -2.64
CA LEU A 179 -20.64 4.60 -3.30
C LEU A 179 -20.25 6.04 -2.90
N ARG A 180 -21.23 6.92 -2.66
CA ARG A 180 -20.97 8.27 -2.16
C ARG A 180 -20.26 8.26 -0.80
N ASP A 181 -20.68 7.36 0.10
CA ASP A 181 -20.09 7.26 1.43
C ASP A 181 -18.61 6.84 1.31
N ILE A 182 -18.28 5.86 0.46
CA ILE A 182 -16.89 5.46 0.17
C ILE A 182 -16.07 6.68 -0.31
N VAL A 183 -16.58 7.42 -1.29
CA VAL A 183 -15.92 8.61 -1.84
C VAL A 183 -15.72 9.69 -0.77
N ASP A 184 -16.68 9.90 0.14
CA ASP A 184 -16.57 10.87 1.23
C ASP A 184 -15.48 10.50 2.25
N TYR A 185 -15.39 9.22 2.61
CA TYR A 185 -14.31 8.71 3.48
C TYR A 185 -12.94 8.91 2.81
N GLU A 186 -12.80 8.46 1.55
CA GLU A 186 -11.54 8.52 0.80
C GLU A 186 -11.08 9.95 0.52
N LEU A 187 -11.99 10.88 0.23
CA LEU A 187 -11.63 12.30 0.09
C LEU A 187 -11.19 12.89 1.43
N THR A 188 -11.89 12.58 2.52
CA THR A 188 -11.55 13.11 3.85
C THR A 188 -10.17 12.63 4.31
N LEU A 189 -9.87 11.35 4.15
CA LEU A 189 -8.55 10.81 4.51
C LEU A 189 -7.45 11.35 3.60
N SER A 190 -7.71 11.51 2.29
CA SER A 190 -6.74 12.11 1.35
C SER A 190 -6.40 13.55 1.73
N PHE A 191 -7.40 14.39 2.04
CA PHE A 191 -7.15 15.76 2.47
C PHE A 191 -6.43 15.83 3.82
N SER A 192 -6.72 14.91 4.73
CA SER A 192 -5.98 14.79 5.99
C SER A 192 -4.51 14.43 5.75
N LEU A 193 -4.22 13.55 4.79
CA LEU A 193 -2.85 13.22 4.41
C LEU A 193 -2.10 14.42 3.85
N VAL A 194 -2.71 15.13 2.89
CA VAL A 194 -2.11 16.34 2.29
C VAL A 194 -1.84 17.40 3.35
N LYS A 195 -2.79 17.61 4.28
CA LYS A 195 -2.61 18.52 5.42
C LYS A 195 -1.47 18.07 6.33
N THR A 196 -1.37 16.78 6.63
CA THR A 196 -0.28 16.21 7.45
C THR A 196 1.07 16.41 6.78
N ALA A 197 1.17 16.09 5.48
CA ALA A 197 2.37 16.33 4.67
C ALA A 197 2.79 17.80 4.69
N TYR A 198 1.84 18.73 4.56
CA TYR A 198 2.12 20.16 4.60
C TYR A 198 2.63 20.65 5.97
N LEU A 199 2.02 20.16 7.06
CA LEU A 199 2.37 20.55 8.42
C LEU A 199 3.75 20.03 8.84
N HIS A 200 4.15 18.86 8.35
CA HIS A 200 5.40 18.18 8.72
C HIS A 200 6.40 18.10 7.56
N LYS A 201 6.32 19.00 6.57
CA LYS A 201 7.08 18.89 5.31
C LYS A 201 8.60 18.89 5.51
N GLU A 202 9.11 19.66 6.47
CA GLU A 202 10.54 19.76 6.73
C GLU A 202 11.03 18.50 7.45
N GLU A 203 10.23 18.01 8.40
CA GLU A 203 10.46 16.76 9.11
C GLU A 203 10.45 15.56 8.16
N PHE A 204 9.48 15.44 7.25
CA PHE A 204 9.44 14.33 6.29
C PHE A 204 10.64 14.31 5.35
N LEU A 205 11.11 15.47 4.89
CA LEU A 205 12.31 15.57 4.06
C LEU A 205 13.58 15.21 4.86
N TYR A 206 13.69 15.71 6.09
CA TYR A 206 14.82 15.40 6.95
C TYR A 206 14.85 13.93 7.38
N ASP A 207 13.69 13.37 7.74
CA ASP A 207 13.55 11.97 8.15
C ASP A 207 13.87 11.04 7.00
N PHE A 208 13.46 11.35 5.76
CA PHE A 208 13.87 10.61 4.58
C PHE A 208 15.41 10.58 4.44
N TYR A 209 16.06 11.75 4.51
CA TYR A 209 17.53 11.83 4.50
C TYR A 209 18.15 11.03 5.65
N LYS A 210 17.60 11.14 6.86
CA LYS A 210 18.09 10.46 8.05
C LYS A 210 18.00 8.94 7.90
N MET A 211 16.88 8.41 7.41
CA MET A 211 16.72 6.98 7.17
C MET A 211 17.73 6.47 6.15
N CYS A 212 17.90 7.18 5.03
CA CYS A 212 18.92 6.83 4.03
C CYS A 212 20.34 6.86 4.61
N LYS A 213 20.67 7.90 5.40
CA LYS A 213 21.97 8.02 6.06
C LYS A 213 22.20 6.88 7.05
N ASP A 214 21.21 6.58 7.89
CA ASP A 214 21.28 5.52 8.89
C ASP A 214 21.47 4.15 8.22
N SER A 215 20.80 3.87 7.09
CA SER A 215 21.01 2.65 6.30
C SER A 215 22.41 2.51 5.70
N ILE A 216 23.12 3.63 5.48
CA ILE A 216 24.51 3.63 4.97
C ILE A 216 25.50 3.50 6.13
N ASP A 217 25.31 4.29 7.18
CA ASP A 217 26.26 4.46 8.29
C ASP A 217 26.18 3.33 9.32
N LYS A 218 24.98 2.79 9.60
CA LYS A 218 24.75 1.74 10.59
C LYS A 218 24.74 0.36 9.93
N ARG A 219 25.91 -0.16 9.62
CA ARG A 219 26.10 -1.53 9.15
C ARG A 219 26.60 -2.40 10.29
N GLU A 220 25.92 -3.52 10.54
CA GLU A 220 26.46 -4.54 11.45
C GLU A 220 27.76 -5.10 10.87
N GLU A 221 28.65 -5.52 11.76
CA GLU A 221 29.91 -6.15 11.37
C GLU A 221 29.61 -7.40 10.51
N GLY A 222 30.20 -7.45 9.31
CA GLY A 222 29.99 -8.55 8.36
C GLY A 222 28.88 -8.35 7.33
N GLN A 223 28.13 -7.25 7.35
CA GLN A 223 27.19 -6.96 6.25
C GLN A 223 27.92 -6.59 4.95
N PRO A 224 27.47 -7.09 3.78
CA PRO A 224 28.15 -6.83 2.52
C PRO A 224 28.05 -5.36 2.12
N TYR A 225 29.14 -4.81 1.58
CA TYR A 225 29.10 -3.47 0.99
C TYR A 225 28.29 -3.43 -0.31
N ALA A 226 28.47 -4.47 -1.12
CA ALA A 226 27.79 -4.71 -2.38
C ALA A 226 27.70 -6.23 -2.62
N PHE A 227 26.77 -6.64 -3.49
CA PHE A 227 26.70 -8.01 -3.99
C PHE A 227 27.38 -8.09 -5.35
N VAL A 228 28.18 -9.13 -5.57
CA VAL A 228 28.83 -9.35 -6.86
C VAL A 228 28.19 -10.52 -7.57
N ILE A 229 27.75 -10.25 -8.79
CA ILE A 229 27.14 -11.23 -9.68
C ILE A 229 28.16 -11.53 -10.78
N PRO A 230 28.77 -12.73 -10.80
CA PRO A 230 29.73 -13.11 -11.82
C PRO A 230 29.15 -12.98 -13.23
N LYS A 231 29.97 -12.56 -14.21
CA LYS A 231 29.53 -12.49 -15.62
C LYS A 231 29.11 -13.86 -16.15
N LYS A 232 29.79 -14.92 -15.74
CA LYS A 232 29.49 -16.30 -16.13
C LYS A 232 28.43 -16.87 -15.19
N GLN A 233 27.20 -16.95 -15.68
CA GLN A 233 26.06 -17.51 -14.96
C GLN A 233 25.61 -18.82 -15.61
N CYS A 234 25.05 -19.73 -14.80
CA CYS A 234 24.48 -20.98 -15.30
C CYS A 234 23.26 -20.72 -16.19
N ASP A 235 22.40 -19.79 -15.78
CA ASP A 235 21.24 -19.30 -16.53
C ASP A 235 21.38 -17.78 -16.78
N TYR A 236 22.08 -17.45 -17.86
CA TYR A 236 22.35 -16.07 -18.22
C TYR A 236 21.08 -15.26 -18.54
N PRO A 237 20.11 -15.76 -19.34
CA PRO A 237 18.85 -15.04 -19.57
C PRO A 237 18.06 -14.72 -18.29
N THR A 238 17.96 -15.67 -17.36
CA THR A 238 17.26 -15.43 -16.09
C THR A 238 18.00 -14.42 -15.23
N THR A 239 19.34 -14.46 -15.23
CA THR A 239 20.13 -13.44 -14.52
C THR A 239 19.89 -12.05 -15.10
N LEU A 240 19.85 -11.90 -16.43
CA LEU A 240 19.55 -10.62 -17.06
C LEU A 240 18.16 -10.09 -16.65
N ARG A 241 17.15 -10.97 -16.60
CA ARG A 241 15.81 -10.59 -16.14
C ARG A 241 15.81 -10.12 -14.68
N MET A 242 16.54 -10.81 -13.80
CA MET A 242 16.68 -10.40 -12.41
C MET A 242 17.33 -9.01 -12.30
N LEU A 243 18.42 -8.77 -13.04
CA LEU A 243 19.10 -7.46 -13.06
C LEU A 243 18.17 -6.35 -13.56
N ASP A 244 17.38 -6.61 -14.61
CA ASP A 244 16.43 -5.65 -15.17
C ASP A 244 15.30 -5.28 -14.19
N ILE A 245 14.77 -6.28 -13.46
CA ILE A 245 13.76 -6.05 -12.41
C ILE A 245 14.36 -5.22 -11.28
N LEU A 246 15.56 -5.57 -10.80
CA LEU A 246 16.24 -4.84 -9.73
C LEU A 246 16.52 -3.38 -10.12
N MET A 247 17.05 -3.14 -11.32
CA MET A 247 17.28 -1.78 -11.84
C MET A 247 15.97 -1.00 -11.99
N SER A 248 14.93 -1.64 -12.52
CA SER A 248 13.60 -1.03 -12.63
C SER A 248 13.03 -0.65 -11.26
N ALA A 249 13.26 -1.49 -10.25
CA ALA A 249 12.91 -1.22 -8.86
C ALA A 249 13.83 -0.22 -8.15
N GLY A 250 14.79 0.42 -8.83
CA GLY A 250 15.63 1.46 -8.25
C GLY A 250 16.92 0.97 -7.59
N VAL A 251 17.31 -0.30 -7.80
CA VAL A 251 18.61 -0.81 -7.34
C VAL A 251 19.72 -0.36 -8.28
N GLU A 252 20.78 0.23 -7.73
CA GLU A 252 21.96 0.63 -8.50
C GLU A 252 22.81 -0.60 -8.87
N ILE A 253 23.01 -0.81 -10.18
CA ILE A 253 23.84 -1.90 -10.70
C ILE A 253 24.95 -1.30 -11.56
N ASN A 254 26.20 -1.67 -11.25
CA ASN A 254 27.38 -1.21 -11.95
C ASN A 254 28.18 -2.41 -12.49
N GLN A 255 28.85 -2.22 -13.63
CA GLN A 255 29.77 -3.20 -14.19
C GLN A 255 31.22 -2.87 -13.80
N ALA A 256 31.97 -3.87 -13.32
CA ALA A 256 33.40 -3.72 -13.05
C ALA A 256 34.18 -3.41 -14.34
N LYS A 257 35.17 -2.52 -14.24
CA LYS A 257 35.98 -2.09 -15.38
C LYS A 257 37.02 -3.14 -15.81
N GLU A 258 37.46 -3.96 -14.86
CA GLU A 258 38.46 -5.00 -15.01
C GLU A 258 38.07 -6.23 -14.19
N ASP A 259 38.63 -7.39 -14.54
CA ASP A 259 38.43 -8.62 -13.79
C ASP A 259 39.09 -8.53 -12.40
N PHE A 260 38.44 -9.09 -11.38
CA PHE A 260 38.93 -9.10 -10.00
C PHE A 260 38.46 -10.35 -9.26
N ILE A 261 39.10 -10.64 -8.12
CA ILE A 261 38.81 -11.77 -7.24
C ILE A 261 38.30 -11.20 -5.90
N ILE A 262 37.29 -11.84 -5.31
CA ILE A 262 36.69 -11.46 -4.03
C ILE A 262 36.80 -12.63 -3.07
N GLY A 263 37.33 -12.37 -1.88
CA GLY A 263 37.65 -13.40 -0.91
C GLY A 263 38.95 -14.13 -1.27
N ASP A 264 39.64 -14.64 -0.25
CA ASP A 264 40.69 -15.64 -0.40
C ASP A 264 40.07 -17.03 -0.60
#